data_AF-A0AA88TAV0-F1
#
_entry.id   AF-A0AA88TAV0-F1
#
_cell.length_a   1.000
_cell.length_b   1.000
_cell.length_c   1.000
_cell.angle_alpha   90.00
_cell.angle_beta   90.00
_cell.angle_gamma   90.00
#
_symmetry.space_group_name_H-M   'P 1'
#
loop_
_entity.id
_entity.type
_entity.pdbx_description
1 polymer ?
#
loop_
_entity_poly.entity_id
_entity_poly.type
_entity_poly.pdbx_seq_one_letter_code
_entity_poly.pdbx_strand_id
1 'polypeptide(L)'
;MNNSFESAVNLLESYRGRDKVIRTICYASQLVGGIISRKKTTNYSQLGKSFLLFSAQLSHCRTVLRLFDDLSMAAYSLSYGLGSTEEDKVLRCMSVLINVADQLYYPCEHVAWAADAELIKVKSDKWWTLSTVLWGVSLLLGILRSLKVIQKLRKKAQKRREAGHGDSRENAASTTAEIQKQIWGEFLNILSSLADVSNAIHWMPPGFLWAGCFPDWLVGLLGTASSLLGMLHMSTSD
;
A
#
# COMPACT_ATOMS: atom_id res chain seq x y z
N MET A 1 -10.79 18.62 -22.39
CA MET A 1 -11.76 18.22 -21.34
C MET A 1 -12.22 16.77 -21.48
N ASN A 2 -12.47 16.25 -22.69
CA ASN A 2 -12.84 14.84 -22.89
C ASN A 2 -11.81 13.84 -22.35
N ASN A 3 -10.51 14.06 -22.55
CA ASN A 3 -9.47 13.11 -22.16
C ASN A 3 -9.35 12.92 -20.63
N SER A 4 -9.54 13.99 -19.84
CA SER A 4 -9.46 13.90 -18.37
C SER A 4 -10.67 13.20 -17.77
N PHE A 5 -11.86 13.45 -18.33
CA PHE A 5 -13.08 12.76 -17.92
C PHE A 5 -13.02 11.27 -18.27
N GLU A 6 -12.61 10.93 -19.49
CA GLU A 6 -12.44 9.54 -19.95
C GLU A 6 -11.39 8.80 -19.11
N SER A 7 -10.27 9.44 -18.78
CA SER A 7 -9.26 8.84 -17.88
C SER A 7 -9.82 8.56 -16.48
N ALA A 8 -10.67 9.45 -15.95
CA ALA A 8 -11.32 9.24 -14.66
C ALA A 8 -12.34 8.08 -14.72
N VAL A 9 -13.09 7.96 -15.81
CA VAL A 9 -14.01 6.83 -16.04
C VAL A 9 -13.23 5.52 -16.11
N ASN A 10 -12.18 5.44 -16.95
CA ASN A 10 -11.35 4.24 -17.09
C ASN A 10 -10.71 3.82 -15.75
N LEU A 11 -10.27 4.79 -14.94
CA LEU A 11 -9.74 4.54 -13.61
C LEU A 11 -10.81 3.89 -12.70
N LEU A 12 -12.03 4.42 -12.68
CA LEU A 12 -13.13 3.94 -11.84
C LEU A 12 -13.72 2.60 -12.31
N GLU A 13 -13.69 2.33 -13.61
CA GLU A 13 -14.15 1.05 -14.17
C GLU A 13 -13.16 -0.08 -13.85
N SER A 14 -11.87 0.23 -13.75
CA SER A 14 -10.87 -0.75 -13.31
C SER A 14 -11.04 -1.12 -11.82
N TYR A 15 -10.89 -2.40 -11.50
CA TYR A 15 -10.93 -2.88 -10.11
C TYR A 15 -9.87 -2.18 -9.23
N ARG A 16 -8.62 -2.15 -9.70
CA ARG A 16 -7.49 -1.57 -8.95
C ARG A 16 -7.58 -0.05 -8.83
N GLY A 17 -8.04 0.65 -9.88
CA GLY A 17 -8.21 2.10 -9.84
C GLY A 17 -9.33 2.52 -8.89
N ARG A 18 -10.46 1.80 -8.90
CA ARG A 18 -11.55 2.01 -7.94
C ARG A 18 -11.12 1.78 -6.49
N ASP A 19 -10.42 0.70 -6.15
CA ASP A 19 -9.92 0.50 -4.78
C ASP A 19 -9.03 1.66 -4.34
N LYS A 20 -8.13 2.15 -5.21
CA LYS A 20 -7.25 3.29 -4.91
C LYS A 20 -8.04 4.59 -4.66
N VAL A 21 -9.07 4.86 -5.45
CA VAL A 21 -9.94 6.02 -5.23
C VAL A 21 -10.68 5.89 -3.90
N ILE A 22 -11.30 4.73 -3.62
CA ILE A 22 -12.00 4.48 -2.36
C ILE A 22 -11.05 4.64 -1.17
N ARG A 23 -9.84 4.09 -1.25
CA ARG A 23 -8.78 4.23 -0.22
C ARG A 23 -8.42 5.69 0.03
N THR A 24 -8.22 6.45 -1.04
CA THR A 24 -7.83 7.86 -0.94
C THR A 24 -8.92 8.67 -0.26
N ILE A 25 -10.19 8.50 -0.68
CA ILE A 25 -11.34 9.19 -0.08
C ILE A 25 -11.54 8.74 1.37
N CYS A 26 -11.36 7.45 1.67
CA CYS A 26 -11.46 6.88 3.01
C CYS A 26 -10.53 7.60 4.00
N TYR A 27 -9.22 7.64 3.70
CA TYR A 27 -8.26 8.27 4.59
C TYR A 27 -8.33 9.80 4.57
N ALA A 28 -8.66 10.42 3.44
CA ALA A 28 -8.86 11.87 3.38
C ALA A 28 -10.06 12.29 4.25
N SER A 29 -11.13 11.50 4.25
CA SER A 29 -12.27 11.70 5.14
C SER A 29 -11.89 11.50 6.60
N GLN A 30 -11.05 10.51 6.92
CA GLN A 30 -10.54 10.31 8.28
C GLN A 30 -9.68 11.49 8.76
N LEU A 31 -8.81 12.00 7.89
CA LEU A 31 -7.97 13.16 8.14
C LEU A 31 -8.82 14.40 8.45
N VAL A 32 -9.74 14.73 7.55
CA VAL A 32 -10.64 15.88 7.69
C VAL A 32 -11.53 15.73 8.92
N GLY A 33 -12.13 14.56 9.12
CA GLY A 33 -12.96 14.24 10.27
C GLY A 33 -12.20 14.38 11.59
N GLY A 34 -10.98 13.83 11.66
CA GLY A 34 -10.11 13.92 12.84
C GLY A 34 -9.65 15.34 13.16
N ILE A 35 -9.41 16.19 12.14
CA ILE A 35 -9.06 17.61 12.34
C ILE A 35 -10.27 18.40 12.83
N ILE A 36 -11.43 18.21 12.18
CA ILE A 36 -12.65 18.98 12.49
C ILE A 36 -13.17 18.61 13.88
N SER A 37 -13.17 17.33 14.25
CA SER A 37 -13.64 16.85 15.56
C SER A 37 -12.86 17.42 16.75
N ARG A 38 -11.67 18.00 16.53
CA ARG A 38 -10.89 18.69 17.57
C ARG A 38 -11.42 20.08 17.90
N LYS A 39 -12.26 20.68 17.05
CA LYS A 39 -12.83 22.01 17.28
C LYS A 39 -13.99 21.92 18.27
N LYS A 40 -13.97 22.76 19.31
CA LYS A 40 -14.95 22.74 20.43
C LYS A 40 -16.38 23.18 20.08
N THR A 41 -16.63 23.62 18.85
CA THR A 41 -17.94 24.12 18.43
C THR A 41 -18.86 22.96 18.01
N THR A 42 -20.09 22.93 18.55
CA THR A 42 -21.06 21.83 18.38
C THR A 42 -21.31 21.42 16.91
N ASN A 43 -21.48 22.38 16.00
CA ASN A 43 -21.73 22.10 14.57
C ASN A 43 -20.52 21.42 13.88
N TYR A 44 -19.30 21.83 14.22
CA TYR A 44 -18.09 21.21 13.67
C TYR A 44 -17.90 19.80 14.24
N SER A 45 -18.21 19.57 15.52
CA SER A 45 -18.16 18.24 16.13
C SER A 45 -19.07 17.24 15.39
N GLN A 46 -20.28 17.64 14.99
CA GLN A 46 -21.18 16.77 14.21
C GLN A 46 -20.64 16.48 12.81
N LEU A 47 -20.16 17.50 12.09
CA LEU A 47 -19.57 17.32 10.77
C LEU A 47 -18.33 16.41 10.81
N GLY A 48 -17.47 16.56 11.81
CA GLY A 48 -16.29 15.71 12.01
C GLY A 48 -16.67 14.25 12.21
N LYS A 49 -17.69 13.97 13.04
CA LYS A 49 -18.24 12.62 13.21
C LYS A 49 -18.80 12.03 11.92
N SER A 50 -19.49 12.83 11.10
CA SER A 50 -20.00 12.38 9.80
C SER A 50 -18.86 11.96 8.85
N PHE A 51 -17.76 12.72 8.80
CA PHE A 51 -16.59 12.35 8.00
C PHE A 51 -15.90 11.08 8.51
N LEU A 52 -15.79 10.90 9.83
CA LEU A 52 -15.24 9.68 10.43
C LEU A 52 -16.14 8.46 10.14
N LEU A 53 -17.46 8.62 10.24
CA LEU A 53 -18.42 7.56 9.88
C LEU A 53 -18.32 7.20 8.40
N PHE A 54 -18.25 8.19 7.52
CA PHE A 54 -18.08 7.97 6.09
C PHE A 54 -16.77 7.23 5.77
N SER A 55 -15.67 7.63 6.43
CA SER A 55 -14.39 6.92 6.35
C SER A 55 -14.52 5.44 6.77
N ALA A 56 -15.18 5.17 7.90
CA ALA A 56 -15.40 3.81 8.37
C ALA A 56 -16.21 2.96 7.37
N GLN A 57 -17.25 3.52 6.75
CA GLN A 57 -18.03 2.84 5.70
C GLN A 57 -17.20 2.51 4.46
N LEU A 58 -16.33 3.44 4.02
CA LEU A 58 -15.43 3.17 2.90
C LEU A 58 -14.37 2.12 3.26
N SER A 59 -13.84 2.12 4.48
CA SER A 59 -12.93 1.08 4.96
C SER A 59 -13.59 -0.30 4.97
N HIS A 60 -14.82 -0.40 5.48
CA HIS A 60 -15.61 -1.62 5.42
C HIS A 60 -15.89 -2.07 3.97
N CYS A 61 -16.29 -1.14 3.09
CA CYS A 61 -16.48 -1.41 1.66
C CYS A 61 -15.24 -2.05 1.03
N ARG A 62 -14.04 -1.52 1.31
CA ARG A 62 -12.77 -2.11 0.82
C ARG A 62 -12.52 -3.51 1.35
N THR A 63 -12.89 -3.78 2.60
CA THR A 63 -12.78 -5.11 3.20
C THR A 63 -13.67 -6.12 2.48
N VAL A 64 -14.91 -5.73 2.17
CA VAL A 64 -15.82 -6.57 1.37
C VAL A 64 -15.30 -6.78 -0.06
N LEU A 65 -14.74 -5.75 -0.70
CA LEU A 65 -14.16 -5.89 -2.04
C LEU A 65 -12.95 -6.84 -2.05
N ARG A 66 -12.15 -6.87 -0.98
CA ARG A 66 -11.02 -7.80 -0.83
C ARG A 66 -11.41 -9.27 -0.70
N LEU A 67 -12.70 -9.60 -0.54
CA LEU A 67 -13.21 -10.99 -0.69
C LEU A 67 -12.99 -11.56 -2.09
N PHE A 68 -12.73 -10.70 -3.09
CA PHE A 68 -12.49 -11.09 -4.47
C PHE A 68 -11.00 -11.09 -4.86
N ASP A 69 -10.10 -10.80 -3.91
CA ASP A 69 -8.67 -10.69 -4.18
C ASP A 69 -7.93 -12.04 -4.17
N ASP A 70 -8.48 -13.11 -3.58
CA ASP A 70 -7.77 -14.40 -3.42
C ASP A 70 -7.32 -15.00 -4.74
N LEU A 71 -8.21 -15.00 -5.75
CA LEU A 71 -7.89 -15.55 -7.08
C LEU A 71 -6.81 -14.72 -7.77
N SER A 72 -6.86 -13.41 -7.62
CA SER A 72 -5.84 -12.50 -8.16
C SER A 72 -4.50 -12.73 -7.46
N MET A 73 -4.51 -12.91 -6.14
CA MET A 73 -3.31 -13.18 -5.35
C MET A 73 -2.71 -14.56 -5.65
N ALA A 74 -3.56 -15.57 -5.83
CA ALA A 74 -3.14 -16.91 -6.22
C ALA A 74 -2.54 -16.91 -7.63
N ALA A 75 -3.18 -16.25 -8.60
CA ALA A 75 -2.66 -16.11 -9.96
C ALA A 75 -1.30 -15.37 -9.97
N TYR A 76 -1.16 -14.32 -9.17
CA TYR A 76 0.12 -13.62 -9.00
C TYR A 76 1.18 -14.54 -8.39
N SER A 77 0.88 -15.23 -7.30
CA SER A 77 1.82 -16.14 -6.62
C SER A 77 2.24 -17.32 -7.51
N LEU A 78 1.31 -17.87 -8.29
CA LEU A 78 1.58 -18.95 -9.25
C LEU A 78 2.46 -18.49 -10.41
N SER A 79 2.21 -17.28 -10.94
CA SER A 79 3.03 -16.74 -12.02
C SER A 79 4.44 -16.38 -11.55
N TYR A 80 4.60 -15.91 -10.31
CA TYR A 80 5.91 -15.68 -9.69
C TYR A 80 6.63 -17.00 -9.34
N GLY A 81 5.88 -18.01 -8.89
CA GLY A 81 6.39 -19.29 -8.42
C GLY A 81 7.40 -19.11 -7.28
N LEU A 82 8.59 -19.70 -7.44
CA LEU A 82 9.72 -19.54 -6.52
C LEU A 82 10.74 -18.49 -7.00
N GLY A 83 10.33 -17.58 -7.90
CA GLY A 83 11.15 -16.49 -8.43
C GLY A 83 12.29 -16.97 -9.32
N SER A 84 12.00 -17.89 -10.26
CA SER A 84 12.97 -18.39 -11.24
C SER A 84 13.58 -17.27 -12.10
N THR A 85 12.86 -16.15 -12.25
CA THR A 85 13.26 -14.94 -12.97
C THR A 85 14.25 -14.05 -12.20
N GLU A 86 14.36 -14.21 -10.88
CA GLU A 86 15.18 -13.34 -10.03
C GLU A 86 16.55 -13.96 -9.75
N GLU A 87 17.61 -13.47 -10.39
CA GLU A 87 18.98 -13.95 -10.15
C GLU A 87 19.48 -13.69 -8.71
N ASP A 88 19.03 -12.60 -8.08
CA ASP A 88 19.44 -12.25 -6.72
C ASP A 88 18.64 -13.09 -5.71
N LYS A 89 19.32 -14.04 -5.05
CA LYS A 89 18.73 -14.96 -4.07
C LYS A 89 18.05 -14.24 -2.91
N VAL A 90 18.54 -13.07 -2.51
CA VAL A 90 17.96 -12.30 -1.40
C VAL A 90 16.66 -11.63 -1.86
N LEU A 91 16.65 -11.00 -3.04
CA LEU A 91 15.43 -10.44 -3.62
C LEU A 91 14.36 -11.52 -3.84
N ARG A 92 14.77 -12.69 -4.34
CA ARG A 92 13.91 -13.85 -4.53
C ARG A 92 13.29 -14.32 -3.22
N CYS A 93 14.11 -14.50 -2.17
CA CYS A 93 13.64 -14.91 -0.85
C CYS A 93 12.63 -13.91 -0.28
N MET A 94 12.93 -12.60 -0.34
CA MET A 94 12.00 -11.57 0.15
C MET A 94 10.68 -11.59 -0.61
N SER A 95 10.70 -11.74 -1.94
CA SER A 95 9.47 -11.83 -2.73
C SER A 95 8.63 -13.06 -2.44
N VAL A 96 9.25 -14.23 -2.25
CA VAL A 96 8.50 -15.43 -1.83
C VAL A 96 7.86 -15.21 -0.46
N LEU A 97 8.59 -14.62 0.50
CA LEU A 97 8.06 -14.33 1.83
C LEU A 97 6.91 -13.30 1.79
N ILE A 98 7.01 -12.27 0.95
CA ILE A 98 5.93 -11.30 0.70
C ILE A 98 4.69 -12.02 0.18
N ASN A 99 4.85 -12.85 -0.87
CA ASN A 99 3.71 -13.58 -1.45
C ASN A 99 3.05 -14.52 -0.44
N VAL A 100 3.84 -15.20 0.41
CA VAL A 100 3.30 -16.04 1.49
C VAL A 100 2.52 -15.20 2.50
N ALA A 101 3.07 -14.05 2.92
CA ALA A 101 2.38 -13.16 3.87
C ALA A 101 1.06 -12.65 3.29
N ASP A 102 1.06 -12.21 2.03
CA ASP A 102 -0.13 -11.70 1.33
C ASP A 102 -1.18 -12.80 1.09
N GLN A 103 -0.75 -14.02 0.76
CA GLN A 103 -1.66 -15.16 0.57
C GLN A 103 -2.34 -15.60 1.87
N LEU A 104 -1.64 -15.47 3.01
CA LEU A 104 -2.20 -15.76 4.34
C LEU A 104 -3.05 -14.61 4.88
N TYR A 105 -2.74 -13.37 4.48
CA TYR A 105 -3.43 -12.17 4.93
C TYR A 105 -4.92 -12.21 4.61
N TYR A 106 -5.27 -12.49 3.34
CA TYR A 106 -6.66 -12.43 2.87
C TYR A 106 -7.59 -13.39 3.63
N PRO A 107 -7.29 -14.70 3.76
CA PRO A 107 -8.13 -15.60 4.55
C PRO A 107 -8.30 -15.17 6.01
N CYS A 108 -7.23 -14.66 6.63
CA CYS A 108 -7.32 -14.18 8.02
C CYS A 108 -8.29 -12.99 8.13
N GLU A 109 -8.22 -12.06 7.19
CA GLU A 109 -9.12 -10.92 7.13
C GLU A 109 -10.57 -11.33 6.83
N HIS A 110 -10.80 -12.30 5.96
CA HIS A 110 -12.15 -12.79 5.68
C HIS A 110 -12.80 -13.44 6.88
N VAL A 111 -12.04 -14.20 7.66
CA VAL A 111 -12.53 -14.76 8.93
C VAL A 111 -12.83 -13.66 9.94
N ALA A 112 -11.99 -12.62 10.02
CA ALA A 112 -12.22 -11.47 10.88
C ALA A 112 -13.51 -10.73 10.50
N TRP A 113 -13.68 -10.42 9.22
CA TRP A 113 -14.87 -9.77 8.67
C TRP A 113 -16.14 -10.61 8.85
N ALA A 114 -16.09 -11.91 8.54
CA ALA A 114 -17.24 -12.81 8.68
C ALA A 114 -17.67 -12.97 10.14
N ALA A 115 -16.72 -12.90 11.08
CA ALA A 115 -17.01 -12.89 12.51
C ALA A 115 -17.69 -11.59 12.95
N ASP A 116 -17.20 -10.42 12.50
CA ASP A 116 -17.85 -9.12 12.78
C ASP A 116 -19.24 -9.00 12.15
N ALA A 117 -19.45 -9.65 10.99
CA ALA A 117 -20.75 -9.73 10.32
C ALA A 117 -21.68 -10.80 10.91
N GLU A 118 -21.29 -11.45 12.01
CA GLU A 118 -22.04 -12.52 12.69
C GLU A 118 -22.36 -13.75 11.82
N LEU A 119 -21.66 -13.92 10.69
CA LEU A 119 -21.81 -15.07 9.80
C LEU A 119 -21.21 -16.35 10.40
N ILE A 120 -20.19 -16.20 11.25
CA ILE A 120 -19.52 -17.28 11.96
C ILE A 120 -19.31 -16.93 13.44
N LYS A 121 -19.36 -17.95 14.31
CA LYS A 121 -19.25 -17.79 15.77
C LYS A 121 -17.80 -17.91 16.26
N VAL A 122 -16.93 -16.98 15.85
CA VAL A 122 -15.54 -16.88 16.34
C VAL A 122 -15.24 -15.44 16.77
N LYS A 123 -14.18 -15.22 17.55
CA LYS A 123 -13.76 -13.86 17.95
C LYS A 123 -12.96 -13.21 16.83
N SER A 124 -13.40 -12.06 16.33
CA SER A 124 -12.73 -11.33 15.23
C SER A 124 -11.38 -10.72 15.62
N ASP A 125 -11.22 -10.26 16.87
CA ASP A 125 -10.02 -9.53 17.35
C ASP A 125 -8.69 -10.22 16.99
N LYS A 126 -8.62 -11.55 17.19
CA LYS A 126 -7.41 -12.34 16.92
C LYS A 126 -7.11 -12.42 15.43
N TRP A 127 -8.14 -12.53 14.60
CA TRP A 127 -8.02 -12.62 13.15
C TRP A 127 -7.64 -11.26 12.55
N TRP A 128 -8.20 -10.15 13.06
CA TRP A 128 -7.77 -8.79 12.73
C TRP A 128 -6.31 -8.53 13.12
N THR A 129 -5.91 -9.00 14.30
CA THR A 129 -4.51 -8.88 14.73
C THR A 129 -3.59 -9.67 13.80
N LEU A 130 -3.95 -10.91 13.48
CA LEU A 130 -3.14 -11.76 12.60
C LEU A 130 -3.02 -11.20 11.18
N SER A 131 -4.13 -10.73 10.59
CA SER A 131 -4.09 -10.07 9.28
C SER A 131 -3.24 -8.80 9.32
N THR A 132 -3.37 -7.98 10.37
CA THR A 132 -2.53 -6.77 10.55
C THR A 132 -1.04 -7.12 10.67
N VAL A 133 -0.68 -8.20 11.37
CA VAL A 133 0.71 -8.68 11.47
C VAL A 133 1.23 -9.13 10.10
N LEU A 134 0.46 -9.94 9.36
CA LEU A 134 0.85 -10.43 8.04
C LEU A 134 1.05 -9.27 7.06
N TRP A 135 0.13 -8.31 7.04
CA TRP A 135 0.25 -7.08 6.26
C TRP A 135 1.48 -6.26 6.65
N GLY A 136 1.71 -6.06 7.95
CA GLY A 136 2.89 -5.35 8.46
C GLY A 136 4.21 -6.03 8.08
N VAL A 137 4.29 -7.37 8.16
CA VAL A 137 5.45 -8.15 7.72
C VAL A 137 5.69 -8.01 6.23
N SER A 138 4.63 -8.09 5.41
CA SER A 138 4.70 -7.89 3.96
C SER A 138 5.26 -6.51 3.61
N LEU A 139 4.77 -5.44 4.28
CA LEU A 139 5.27 -4.07 4.09
C LEU A 139 6.75 -3.93 4.48
N LEU A 140 7.17 -4.50 5.61
CA LEU A 140 8.57 -4.45 6.04
C LEU A 140 9.49 -5.18 5.05
N LEU A 141 9.10 -6.36 4.58
CA LEU A 141 9.83 -7.08 3.54
C LEU A 141 9.85 -6.30 2.23
N GLY A 142 8.76 -5.63 1.87
CA GLY A 142 8.66 -4.74 0.71
C GLY A 142 9.66 -3.58 0.78
N ILE A 143 9.80 -2.93 1.94
CA ILE A 143 10.81 -1.88 2.17
C ILE A 143 12.22 -2.44 1.97
N LEU A 144 12.53 -3.60 2.56
CA LEU A 144 13.84 -4.25 2.41
C LEU A 144 14.13 -4.63 0.95
N ARG A 145 13.12 -5.13 0.23
CA ARG A 145 13.20 -5.41 -1.21
C ARG A 145 13.51 -4.13 -2.00
N SER A 146 12.75 -3.06 -1.81
CA SER A 146 12.97 -1.78 -2.49
C SER A 146 14.35 -1.20 -2.23
N LEU A 147 14.84 -1.26 -0.98
CA LEU A 147 16.20 -0.84 -0.63
C LEU A 147 17.26 -1.65 -1.40
N LYS A 148 17.09 -2.96 -1.49
CA LYS A 148 17.99 -3.85 -2.22
C LYS A 148 17.97 -3.58 -3.74
N VAL A 149 16.79 -3.29 -4.31
CA VAL A 149 16.63 -2.89 -5.71
C VAL A 149 17.37 -1.56 -5.97
N ILE A 150 17.16 -0.54 -5.13
CA ILE A 150 17.87 0.75 -5.24
C ILE A 150 19.39 0.55 -5.21
N GLN A 151 19.90 -0.29 -4.30
CA GLN A 151 21.34 -0.60 -4.25
C GLN A 151 21.84 -1.26 -5.55
N LYS A 152 21.08 -2.20 -6.12
CA LYS A 152 21.42 -2.86 -7.38
C LYS A 152 21.41 -1.87 -8.55
N LEU A 153 20.41 -0.99 -8.61
CA LEU A 153 20.28 0.06 -9.63
C LEU A 153 21.42 1.08 -9.55
N ARG A 154 21.79 1.53 -8.35
CA ARG A 154 22.94 2.43 -8.14
C ARG A 154 24.25 1.77 -8.58
N LYS A 155 24.48 0.50 -8.26
CA LYS A 155 25.65 -0.26 -8.73
C LYS A 155 25.66 -0.41 -10.25
N LYS A 156 24.51 -0.67 -10.88
CA LYS A 156 24.36 -0.75 -12.34
C LYS A 156 24.70 0.60 -13.00
N ALA A 157 24.21 1.70 -12.46
CA ALA A 157 24.53 3.04 -12.95
C ALA A 157 26.03 3.36 -12.83
N GLN A 158 26.66 3.01 -11.71
CA GLN A 158 28.08 3.25 -11.48
C GLN A 158 28.96 2.47 -12.46
N LYS A 159 28.72 1.16 -12.62
CA LYS A 159 29.48 0.32 -13.57
C LYS A 159 29.37 0.81 -15.01
N ARG A 160 28.21 1.35 -15.39
CA ARG A 160 27.98 1.91 -16.73
C ARG A 160 28.73 3.22 -16.96
N ARG A 161 28.81 4.08 -15.93
CA ARG A 161 29.63 5.31 -15.99
C ARG A 161 31.12 4.98 -16.16
N GLU A 162 31.60 3.95 -15.46
CA GLU A 162 32.99 3.47 -15.55
C GLU A 162 33.31 2.83 -16.92
N ALA A 163 32.34 2.14 -17.54
CA ALA A 163 32.49 1.50 -18.85
C ALA A 163 32.31 2.44 -20.06
N GLY A 164 32.17 3.76 -19.84
CA GLY A 164 31.69 4.76 -20.81
C GLY A 164 32.63 5.13 -21.98
N HIS A 165 33.28 4.16 -22.64
CA HIS A 165 34.10 4.40 -23.84
C HIS A 165 33.50 3.92 -25.17
N GLY A 166 32.28 3.35 -25.19
CA GLY A 166 31.74 2.74 -26.43
C GLY A 166 30.24 2.84 -26.70
N ASP A 167 29.46 3.55 -25.88
CA ASP A 167 27.99 3.65 -26.06
C ASP A 167 27.59 5.01 -26.65
N SER A 168 26.63 5.04 -27.57
CA SER A 168 26.12 6.28 -28.17
C SER A 168 25.56 7.19 -27.08
N ARG A 169 25.91 8.50 -27.12
CA ARG A 169 25.57 9.50 -26.08
C ARG A 169 24.07 9.56 -25.77
N GLU A 170 23.22 9.32 -26.77
CA GLU A 170 21.76 9.26 -26.65
C GLU A 170 21.28 8.02 -25.87
N ASN A 171 21.82 6.84 -26.16
CA ASN A 171 21.51 5.59 -25.45
C ASN A 171 21.95 5.61 -23.98
N ALA A 172 23.12 6.23 -23.72
CA ALA A 172 23.61 6.41 -22.36
C ALA A 172 22.72 7.36 -21.53
N ALA A 173 22.22 8.43 -22.15
CA ALA A 173 21.32 9.39 -21.51
C ALA A 173 19.94 8.78 -21.20
N SER A 174 19.32 8.09 -22.18
CA SER A 174 18.02 7.44 -22.00
C SER A 174 18.05 6.35 -20.92
N THR A 175 19.09 5.51 -20.92
CA THR A 175 19.28 4.45 -19.92
C THR A 175 19.49 5.03 -18.51
N THR A 176 20.22 6.15 -18.40
CA THR A 176 20.44 6.81 -17.10
C THR A 176 19.15 7.41 -16.55
N ALA A 177 18.34 8.02 -17.41
CA ALA A 177 17.02 8.54 -17.03
C ALA A 177 16.09 7.42 -16.55
N GLU A 178 16.09 6.28 -17.23
CA GLU A 178 15.31 5.09 -16.85
C GLU A 178 15.73 4.54 -15.47
N ILE A 179 17.03 4.44 -15.21
CA ILE A 179 17.52 4.00 -13.88
C ILE A 179 17.09 4.99 -12.79
N GLN A 180 17.13 6.30 -13.05
CA GLN A 180 16.67 7.31 -12.09
C GLN A 180 15.16 7.21 -11.85
N LYS A 181 14.36 7.01 -12.91
CA LYS A 181 12.91 6.78 -12.83
C LYS A 181 12.60 5.58 -11.93
N GLN A 182 13.30 4.47 -12.11
CA GLN A 182 13.15 3.26 -11.28
C GLN A 182 13.57 3.50 -9.81
N ILE A 183 14.70 4.17 -9.56
CA ILE A 183 15.12 4.52 -8.19
C ILE A 183 14.07 5.40 -7.51
N TRP A 184 13.52 6.37 -8.23
CA TRP A 184 12.48 7.24 -7.71
C TRP A 184 11.21 6.47 -7.38
N GLY A 185 10.79 5.55 -8.25
CA GLY A 185 9.66 4.66 -8.00
C GLY A 185 9.82 3.84 -6.72
N GLU A 186 10.98 3.20 -6.53
CA GLU A 186 11.27 2.44 -5.32
C GLU A 186 11.32 3.32 -4.06
N PHE A 187 11.80 4.57 -4.18
CA PHE A 187 11.80 5.51 -3.07
C PHE A 187 10.38 5.93 -2.64
N LEU A 188 9.49 6.20 -3.61
CA LEU A 188 8.08 6.47 -3.35
C LEU A 188 7.40 5.25 -2.69
N ASN A 189 7.73 4.04 -3.14
CA ASN A 189 7.22 2.80 -2.54
C ASN A 189 7.65 2.65 -1.07
N ILE A 190 8.91 2.96 -0.74
CA ILE A 190 9.41 2.94 0.64
C ILE A 190 8.64 3.95 1.51
N LEU A 191 8.48 5.20 1.06
CA LEU A 191 7.74 6.22 1.79
C LEU A 191 6.28 5.82 2.04
N SER A 192 5.61 5.29 1.00
CA SER A 192 4.24 4.78 1.12
C SER A 192 4.16 3.65 2.14
N SER A 193 5.07 2.68 2.05
CA SER A 193 5.10 1.52 2.94
C SER A 193 5.40 1.90 4.38
N LEU A 194 6.27 2.89 4.64
CA LEU A 194 6.56 3.38 5.99
C LEU A 194 5.34 4.06 6.63
N ALA A 195 4.57 4.82 5.85
CA ALA A 195 3.32 5.40 6.33
C ALA A 195 2.29 4.32 6.67
N ASP A 196 2.17 3.29 5.82
CA ASP A 196 1.26 2.16 6.06
C ASP A 196 1.72 1.29 7.25
N VAL A 197 3.01 1.02 7.42
CA VAL A 197 3.58 0.34 8.61
C VAL A 197 3.25 1.12 9.88
N SER A 198 3.31 2.44 9.82
CA SER A 198 2.99 3.28 10.97
C SER A 198 1.52 3.13 11.40
N ASN A 199 0.61 3.02 10.44
CA ASN A 199 -0.79 2.71 10.70
C ASN A 199 -1.00 1.26 11.15
N ALA A 200 -0.30 0.29 10.55
CA ALA A 200 -0.36 -1.11 10.94
C ALA A 200 0.01 -1.28 12.43
N ILE A 201 1.10 -0.66 12.87
CA ILE A 201 1.53 -0.69 14.27
C ILE A 201 0.50 -0.01 15.18
N HIS A 202 -0.11 1.10 14.73
CA HIS A 202 -1.17 1.74 15.49
C HIS A 202 -2.38 0.81 15.73
N TRP A 203 -2.72 -0.06 14.78
CA TRP A 203 -3.83 -1.02 14.89
C TRP A 203 -3.49 -2.31 15.64
N MET A 204 -2.25 -2.49 16.08
CA MET A 204 -1.86 -3.63 16.90
C MET A 204 -2.46 -3.56 18.32
N PRO A 205 -2.48 -4.68 19.06
CA PRO A 205 -2.91 -4.68 20.46
C PRO A 205 -2.07 -3.74 21.34
N PRO A 206 -2.66 -3.13 22.39
CA PRO A 206 -1.96 -2.27 23.34
C PRO A 206 -0.71 -2.94 23.93
N GLY A 207 0.36 -2.16 24.09
CA GLY A 207 1.65 -2.65 24.59
C GLY A 207 2.67 -3.00 23.48
N PHE A 208 2.25 -2.99 22.21
CA PHE A 208 3.15 -3.11 21.07
C PHE A 208 3.53 -1.74 20.50
N LEU A 209 4.76 -1.28 20.72
CA LEU A 209 5.28 -0.01 20.19
C LEU A 209 4.33 1.18 20.48
N TRP A 210 3.77 1.83 19.44
CA TRP A 210 2.81 2.94 19.53
C TRP A 210 1.36 2.53 19.21
N ALA A 211 1.02 1.26 19.40
CA ALA A 211 -0.34 0.76 19.31
C ALA A 211 -1.34 1.65 20.05
N GLY A 212 -2.43 2.04 19.36
CA GLY A 212 -3.48 2.91 19.92
C GLY A 212 -3.08 4.37 20.17
N CYS A 213 -1.84 4.78 19.92
CA CYS A 213 -1.38 6.14 20.26
C CYS A 213 -1.75 7.22 19.23
N PHE A 214 -2.00 6.85 17.96
CA PHE A 214 -2.28 7.83 16.92
C PHE A 214 -3.73 8.36 17.03
N PRO A 215 -3.91 9.68 16.97
CA PRO A 215 -5.24 10.26 16.77
C PRO A 215 -5.73 10.03 15.32
N ASP A 216 -7.05 10.04 15.12
CA ASP A 216 -7.67 9.77 13.80
C ASP A 216 -7.08 10.58 12.65
N TRP A 217 -6.78 11.86 12.86
CA TRP A 217 -6.21 12.70 11.81
C TRP A 217 -4.82 12.24 11.39
N LEU A 218 -4.02 11.67 12.29
CA LEU A 218 -2.66 11.19 11.96
C LEU A 218 -2.75 9.89 11.17
N VAL A 219 -3.65 8.99 11.56
CA VAL A 219 -3.97 7.77 10.80
C VAL A 219 -4.44 8.13 9.39
N GLY A 220 -5.36 9.08 9.29
CA GLY A 220 -5.84 9.64 8.03
C GLY A 220 -4.73 10.30 7.21
N LEU A 221 -3.86 11.10 7.82
CA LEU A 221 -2.73 11.75 7.14
C LEU A 221 -1.80 10.73 6.50
N LEU A 222 -1.38 9.72 7.27
CA LEU A 222 -0.47 8.67 6.80
C LEU A 222 -1.11 7.84 5.69
N GLY A 223 -2.39 7.47 5.84
CA GLY A 223 -3.12 6.73 4.82
C GLY A 223 -3.40 7.53 3.55
N THR A 224 -3.66 8.84 3.66
CA THR A 224 -3.79 9.74 2.49
C THR A 224 -2.45 9.88 1.79
N ALA A 225 -1.36 10.11 2.54
CA ALA A 225 -0.02 10.21 1.99
C ALA A 225 0.38 8.93 1.23
N SER A 226 0.19 7.74 1.82
CA SER A 226 0.48 6.47 1.14
C SER A 226 -0.41 6.26 -0.08
N SER A 227 -1.67 6.69 -0.04
CA SER A 227 -2.58 6.63 -1.19
C SER A 227 -2.10 7.46 -2.37
N LEU A 228 -1.72 8.72 -2.12
CA LEU A 228 -1.24 9.64 -3.15
C LEU A 228 0.11 9.19 -3.72
N LEU A 229 1.03 8.73 -2.87
CA LEU A 229 2.32 8.20 -3.30
C LEU A 229 2.15 6.96 -4.21
N GLY A 230 1.21 6.05 -3.85
CA GLY A 230 0.90 4.88 -4.66
C GLY A 230 0.17 5.17 -5.98
N MET A 231 -0.45 6.35 -6.12
CA MET A 231 -0.99 6.83 -7.40
C MET A 231 0.10 7.45 -8.26
N LEU A 232 0.96 8.29 -7.67
CA LEU A 232 2.12 8.87 -8.35
C LEU A 232 3.05 7.79 -8.91
N HIS A 233 3.30 6.73 -8.14
CA HIS A 233 4.13 5.61 -8.57
C HIS A 233 3.59 4.92 -9.84
N MET A 234 2.26 4.72 -9.97
CA MET A 234 1.66 4.15 -11.18
C MET A 234 1.80 5.09 -12.38
N SER A 235 1.50 6.38 -12.22
CA SER A 235 1.64 7.35 -13.31
C SER A 235 3.09 7.50 -13.78
N THR A 236 4.05 7.18 -12.92
CA THR A 236 5.47 7.09 -13.28
C THR A 236 5.91 5.70 -13.72
N SER A 237 5.05 4.69 -13.77
CA SER A 237 5.41 3.34 -14.26
C SER A 237 4.86 3.08 -15.67
N ASP A 238 3.80 3.81 -16.04
CA ASP A 238 3.35 3.98 -17.43
C ASP A 238 4.28 4.93 -18.21
#